data_AF-X6DAC6-F1
#
_entry.id   AF-X6DAC6-F1
#
_cell.length_a   1.000
_cell.length_b   1.000
_cell.length_c   1.000
_cell.angle_alpha   90.00
_cell.angle_beta   90.00
_cell.angle_gamma   90.00
#
_symmetry.space_group_name_H-M   'P 1'
#
loop_
_entity.id
_entity.type
_entity.pdbx_description
1 polymer ?
#
loop_
_entity_poly.entity_id
_entity_poly.type
_entity_poly.pdbx_seq_one_letter_code
_entity_poly.pdbx_strand_id
1 'polypeptide(L)'
;MARAIYRQASALNTNTRYMCDVAVEYAARLTADLPDHLDTCIFVNSGSEANDLAMQIAMSLSRHDGGLIIDQAYHGCTELTTALSNESWRPKGRPTPRKWTFSSALLTPA
;
A
#
# COMPACT_ATOMS: atom_id res chain seq x y z
N MET A 1 -5.82 16.33 -18.62
CA MET A 1 -6.49 15.63 -17.50
C MET A 1 -7.98 15.94 -17.42
N ALA A 2 -8.41 17.19 -17.13
CA ALA A 2 -9.83 17.54 -16.92
C ALA A 2 -10.79 17.06 -18.03
N ARG A 3 -10.43 17.24 -19.31
CA ARG A 3 -11.26 16.78 -20.45
C ARG A 3 -11.45 15.26 -20.49
N ALA A 4 -10.44 14.48 -20.08
CA ALA A 4 -10.53 13.02 -20.06
C ALA A 4 -11.48 12.55 -18.95
N ILE A 5 -11.34 13.15 -17.75
CA ILE A 5 -12.24 12.90 -16.62
C ILE A 5 -13.68 13.27 -17.00
N TYR A 6 -13.90 14.46 -17.57
CA TYR A 6 -15.22 14.91 -17.99
C TYR A 6 -15.87 13.92 -18.96
N ARG A 7 -15.16 13.54 -20.04
CA ARG A 7 -15.68 12.58 -21.03
C ARG A 7 -16.05 11.23 -20.40
N GLN A 8 -15.17 10.68 -19.55
CA GLN A 8 -15.44 9.39 -18.90
C GLN A 8 -16.63 9.50 -17.94
N ALA A 9 -16.65 10.52 -17.07
CA ALA A 9 -17.71 10.71 -16.10
C ALA A 9 -19.08 10.97 -16.75
N SER A 10 -19.11 11.61 -17.93
CA SER A 10 -20.33 11.78 -18.72
C SER A 10 -20.82 10.49 -19.39
N ALA A 11 -19.94 9.52 -19.61
CA ALA A 11 -20.28 8.23 -20.23
C ALA A 11 -20.64 7.17 -19.19
N LEU A 12 -19.77 6.92 -18.20
CA LEU A 12 -19.94 5.91 -17.17
C LEU A 12 -19.03 6.15 -15.96
N ASN A 13 -19.60 6.10 -14.75
CA ASN A 13 -18.86 6.12 -13.49
C ASN A 13 -19.53 5.19 -12.46
N THR A 14 -19.17 3.92 -12.51
CA THR A 14 -19.67 2.87 -11.61
C THR A 14 -18.50 2.12 -10.97
N ASN A 15 -18.79 1.25 -10.00
CA ASN A 15 -17.77 0.34 -9.46
C ASN A 15 -17.35 -0.73 -10.50
N THR A 16 -16.29 -1.46 -10.18
CA THR A 16 -15.68 -2.50 -11.03
C THR A 16 -16.44 -3.83 -11.04
N ARG A 17 -17.66 -3.91 -10.50
CA ARG A 17 -18.50 -5.12 -10.67
C ARG A 17 -18.99 -5.29 -12.10
N TYR A 18 -19.01 -4.20 -12.86
CA TYR A 18 -19.32 -4.18 -14.28
C TYR A 18 -18.04 -3.95 -15.08
N MET A 19 -18.02 -4.48 -16.29
CA MET A 19 -16.86 -4.35 -17.18
C MET A 19 -16.65 -2.87 -17.55
N CYS A 20 -15.41 -2.42 -17.42
CA CYS A 20 -14.98 -1.06 -17.73
C CYS A 20 -13.59 -1.10 -18.36
N ASP A 21 -13.51 -0.87 -19.66
CA ASP A 21 -12.28 -1.02 -20.45
C ASP A 21 -11.17 -0.08 -19.95
N VAL A 22 -11.53 1.11 -19.47
CA VAL A 22 -10.57 2.11 -18.98
C VAL A 22 -9.69 1.56 -17.85
N ALA A 23 -10.25 0.75 -16.95
CA ALA A 23 -9.47 0.17 -15.85
C ALA A 23 -8.50 -0.91 -16.36
N VAL A 24 -8.94 -1.73 -17.31
CA VAL A 24 -8.12 -2.82 -17.90
C VAL A 24 -6.99 -2.25 -18.75
N GLU A 25 -7.29 -1.29 -19.61
CA GLU A 25 -6.30 -0.59 -20.44
C GLU A 25 -5.28 0.14 -19.57
N TYR A 26 -5.72 0.78 -18.49
CA TYR A 26 -4.82 1.45 -17.57
C TYR A 26 -3.92 0.46 -16.83
N ALA A 27 -4.46 -0.67 -16.36
CA ALA A 27 -3.66 -1.72 -15.72
C ALA A 27 -2.58 -2.27 -16.67
N ALA A 28 -2.94 -2.58 -17.92
CA ALA A 28 -2.00 -3.09 -18.92
C ALA A 28 -0.88 -2.08 -19.24
N ARG A 29 -1.22 -0.80 -19.35
CA ARG A 29 -0.21 0.26 -19.56
C ARG A 29 0.71 0.45 -18.36
N LEU A 30 0.15 0.36 -17.15
CA LEU A 30 0.92 0.52 -15.92
C LEU A 30 1.92 -0.62 -15.73
N THR A 31 1.49 -1.88 -15.92
CA THR A 31 2.35 -3.04 -15.71
C THR A 31 3.41 -3.20 -16.80
N ALA A 32 3.19 -2.66 -17.99
CA ALA A 32 4.20 -2.61 -19.05
C ALA A 32 5.44 -1.77 -18.71
N ASP A 33 5.33 -0.84 -17.75
CA ASP A 33 6.44 -0.02 -17.27
C ASP A 33 7.18 -0.65 -16.07
N LEU A 34 6.72 -1.81 -15.58
CA LEU A 34 7.28 -2.52 -14.43
C LEU A 34 8.12 -3.74 -14.88
N PRO A 35 8.98 -4.29 -14.00
CA PRO A 35 9.64 -5.57 -14.26
C PRO A 35 8.64 -6.70 -14.55
N ASP A 36 9.02 -7.67 -15.39
CA ASP A 36 8.14 -8.76 -15.87
C ASP A 36 7.38 -9.54 -14.77
N HIS A 37 7.91 -9.59 -13.55
CA HIS A 37 7.29 -10.29 -12.42
C HIS A 37 6.22 -9.45 -11.67
N LEU A 38 6.05 -8.18 -12.04
CA LEU A 38 5.04 -7.27 -11.49
C LEU A 38 3.96 -6.98 -12.55
N ASP A 39 3.20 -8.02 -12.88
CA ASP A 39 2.24 -8.05 -14.00
C ASP A 39 0.77 -7.81 -13.61
N THR A 40 0.49 -7.68 -12.31
CA THR A 40 -0.87 -7.64 -11.75
C THR A 40 -1.08 -6.36 -10.92
N CYS A 41 -2.24 -5.71 -11.10
CA CYS A 41 -2.59 -4.47 -10.42
C CYS A 41 -3.91 -4.59 -9.63
N ILE A 42 -3.92 -4.06 -8.40
CA ILE A 42 -5.14 -3.81 -7.63
C ILE A 42 -5.25 -2.31 -7.41
N PHE A 43 -6.34 -1.70 -7.87
CA PHE A 43 -6.56 -0.26 -7.73
C PHE A 43 -7.14 0.10 -6.37
N VAL A 44 -6.59 1.16 -5.79
CA VAL A 44 -7.04 1.81 -4.55
C VAL A 44 -7.02 3.33 -4.73
N ASN A 45 -7.57 4.05 -3.77
CA ASN A 45 -7.76 5.50 -3.84
C ASN A 45 -6.66 6.31 -3.12
N SER A 46 -5.77 5.66 -2.37
CA SER A 46 -4.66 6.34 -1.70
C SER A 46 -3.43 5.44 -1.49
N GLY A 47 -2.29 6.07 -1.18
CA GLY A 47 -1.09 5.34 -0.76
C GLY A 47 -1.27 4.58 0.57
N SER A 48 -2.06 5.13 1.50
CA SER A 48 -2.40 4.45 2.75
C SER A 48 -3.15 3.14 2.48
N GLU A 49 -4.16 3.16 1.60
CA GLU A 49 -4.89 1.95 1.21
C GLU A 49 -3.99 0.95 0.45
N ALA A 50 -3.05 1.44 -0.35
CA ALA A 50 -2.12 0.58 -1.09
C ALA A 50 -1.22 -0.19 -0.12
N ASN A 51 -0.64 0.50 0.86
CA ASN A 51 0.23 -0.11 1.86
C ASN A 51 -0.57 -1.02 2.81
N ASP A 52 -1.79 -0.63 3.19
CA ASP A 52 -2.68 -1.45 4.01
C ASP A 52 -3.02 -2.78 3.31
N LEU A 53 -3.42 -2.72 2.04
CA LEU A 53 -3.69 -3.91 1.23
C LEU A 53 -2.44 -4.76 1.01
N ALA A 54 -1.29 -4.16 0.74
CA ALA A 54 -0.03 -4.88 0.58
C ALA A 54 0.32 -5.66 1.85
N MET A 55 0.16 -5.04 3.03
CA MET A 55 0.33 -5.72 4.31
C MET A 55 -0.67 -6.85 4.52
N GLN A 56 -1.95 -6.64 4.19
CA GLN A 56 -2.96 -7.69 4.29
C GLN A 56 -2.60 -8.91 3.41
N ILE A 57 -2.14 -8.69 2.17
CA ILE A 57 -1.68 -9.76 1.27
C ILE A 57 -0.45 -10.48 1.86
N ALA A 58 0.54 -9.73 2.33
CA ALA A 58 1.77 -10.30 2.92
C ALA A 58 1.46 -11.14 4.16
N MET A 59 0.58 -10.67 5.05
CA MET A 59 0.16 -11.41 6.24
C MET A 59 -0.61 -12.68 5.88
N SER A 60 -1.48 -12.61 4.87
CA SER A 60 -2.25 -13.77 4.38
C SER A 60 -1.34 -14.87 3.81
N LEU A 61 -0.35 -14.49 3.01
CA LEU A 61 0.58 -15.43 2.38
C LEU A 61 1.62 -15.98 3.36
N SER A 62 2.19 -15.12 4.21
CA SER A 62 3.27 -15.51 5.13
C SER A 62 2.75 -16.14 6.43
N ARG A 63 1.48 -15.92 6.80
CA ARG A 63 0.90 -16.23 8.13
C ARG A 63 1.58 -15.52 9.30
N HIS A 64 2.34 -14.47 9.02
CA HIS A 64 2.96 -13.62 10.03
C HIS A 64 2.22 -12.29 10.09
N ASP A 65 2.06 -11.76 11.29
CA ASP A 65 1.51 -10.45 11.57
C ASP A 65 2.66 -9.49 11.93
N GLY A 66 3.72 -9.48 11.13
CA GLY A 66 4.99 -8.81 11.41
C GLY A 66 5.64 -8.23 10.15
N GLY A 67 6.61 -7.33 10.34
CA GLY A 67 7.20 -6.54 9.25
C GLY A 67 8.27 -5.59 9.76
N LEU A 68 9.19 -5.26 8.86
CA LEU A 68 10.40 -4.51 9.16
C LEU A 68 10.30 -3.12 8.54
N ILE A 69 10.57 -2.10 9.35
CA ILE A 69 10.53 -0.69 8.94
C ILE A 69 11.84 -0.02 9.30
N ILE A 70 12.16 1.06 8.60
CA ILE A 70 13.27 1.95 8.96
C ILE A 70 12.83 2.95 10.04
N ASP A 71 13.79 3.58 10.71
CA ASP A 71 13.47 4.65 11.64
C ASP A 71 12.97 5.90 10.92
N GLN A 72 12.03 6.62 11.55
CA GLN A 72 11.30 7.76 10.97
C GLN A 72 10.56 7.43 9.65
N ALA A 73 9.96 6.24 9.56
CA ALA A 73 9.16 5.83 8.41
C ALA A 73 7.72 6.34 8.46
N TYR A 74 7.15 6.63 7.28
CA TYR A 74 5.74 6.94 7.04
C TYR A 74 5.16 6.01 5.96
N HIS A 75 4.09 5.29 6.30
CA HIS A 75 3.40 4.35 5.41
C HIS A 75 1.90 4.65 5.25
N GLY A 76 1.38 5.70 5.89
CA GLY A 76 -0.02 6.12 5.76
C GLY A 76 -0.75 6.21 7.10
N CYS A 77 -2.06 6.44 7.04
CA CYS A 77 -2.91 6.77 8.19
C CYS A 77 -4.00 5.73 8.54
N THR A 78 -4.01 4.55 7.92
CA THR A 78 -4.85 3.43 8.36
C THR A 78 -4.34 2.83 9.67
N GLU A 79 -5.09 1.94 10.30
CA GLU A 79 -4.64 1.24 11.52
C GLU A 79 -3.34 0.46 11.28
N LEU A 80 -3.26 -0.39 10.23
CA LEU A 80 -2.04 -1.18 9.98
C LEU A 80 -0.88 -0.30 9.53
N THR A 81 -1.12 0.69 8.66
CA THR A 81 -0.03 1.55 8.19
C THR A 81 0.49 2.49 9.29
N THR A 82 -0.36 2.94 10.21
CA THR A 82 0.07 3.73 11.37
C THR A 82 0.93 2.89 12.32
N ALA A 83 0.60 1.60 12.47
CA ALA A 83 1.42 0.64 13.21
C ALA A 83 2.78 0.35 12.55
N LEU A 84 2.99 0.80 11.30
CA LEU A 84 4.27 0.75 10.60
C LEU A 84 4.93 2.15 10.47
N SER A 85 4.25 3.22 10.88
CA SER A 85 4.72 4.61 10.69
C SER A 85 5.32 5.18 11.97
N ASN A 86 6.57 4.84 12.26
CA ASN A 86 7.20 5.17 13.54
C ASN A 86 7.62 6.64 13.69
N GLU A 87 7.56 7.46 12.63
CA GLU A 87 7.75 8.92 12.73
C GLU A 87 6.74 9.59 13.68
N SER A 88 5.52 9.04 13.76
CA SER A 88 4.41 9.64 14.50
C SER A 88 4.24 9.07 15.91
N TRP A 89 5.08 8.10 16.29
CA TRP A 89 4.99 7.42 17.57
C TRP A 89 5.45 8.34 18.70
N ARG A 90 4.54 8.64 19.64
CA ARG A 90 4.89 9.38 20.85
C ARG A 90 5.81 8.52 21.74
N PRO A 91 6.73 9.13 22.51
CA PRO A 91 7.66 8.38 23.40
C PRO A 91 6.98 7.42 24.39
N LYS A 92 5.75 7.74 24.83
CA LYS A 92 4.91 6.91 25.73
C LYS A 92 3.71 6.26 25.03
N GLY A 93 3.60 6.40 23.71
CA GLY A 93 2.49 5.92 22.90
C GLY A 93 2.94 4.94 21.81
N ARG A 94 4.13 4.34 21.96
CA ARG A 94 4.51 3.19 21.13
C ARG A 94 3.41 2.14 21.30
N PRO A 95 2.76 1.69 20.21
CA PRO A 95 1.87 0.55 20.30
C PRO A 95 2.60 -0.57 21.03
N THR A 96 1.94 -1.24 21.99
CA THR A 96 2.48 -2.47 22.56
C THR A 96 2.77 -3.40 21.38
N PRO A 97 4.02 -3.83 21.19
CA PRO A 97 4.38 -4.47 19.95
C PRO A 97 3.62 -5.79 19.86
N ARG A 98 2.74 -5.93 18.86
CA ARG A 98 2.47 -7.26 18.30
C ARG A 98 3.75 -7.75 17.59
N LYS A 99 4.84 -8.02 18.31
CA LYS A 99 6.13 -8.46 17.72
C LYS A 99 6.73 -7.55 16.62
N TRP A 100 6.52 -6.24 16.64
CA TRP A 100 7.13 -5.32 15.66
C TRP A 100 8.28 -4.53 16.29
N THR A 101 9.53 -4.89 16.00
CA THR A 101 10.66 -3.94 16.12
C THR A 101 11.89 -4.47 15.37
N PHE A 102 12.38 -3.71 14.40
CA PHE A 102 13.81 -3.68 14.06
C PHE A 102 14.38 -2.39 14.64
N SER A 103 15.39 -2.53 15.50
CA SER A 103 16.21 -1.43 15.97
C SER A 103 17.42 -1.32 15.04
N SER A 104 17.87 -0.11 14.72
CA SER A 104 19.16 0.11 14.04
C SER A 104 20.35 -0.53 14.79
N ALA A 105 20.17 -0.91 16.06
CA ALA A 105 21.12 -1.71 16.84
C ALA A 105 21.38 -3.13 16.27
N LEU A 106 20.48 -3.66 15.42
CA LEU A 106 20.65 -4.97 14.77
C LEU A 106 21.46 -4.90 13.46
N LEU A 107 21.83 -3.68 13.01
CA LEU A 107 22.66 -3.44 11.82
C LEU A 107 24.08 -2.96 12.18
N THR A 108 24.44 -2.92 13.47
CA THR A 108 25.84 -2.75 13.86
C THR A 108 26.62 -3.97 13.35
N PRO A 109 27.68 -3.81 12.52
CA PRO A 109 28.52 -4.94 12.17
C PRO A 109 29.11 -5.53 13.46
N ALA A 110 29.16 -6.86 13.52
CA ALA A 110 29.87 -7.57 14.59
C ALA A 110 31.36 -7.18 14.63
#